data_AF-X6M3E7-F1
#
_entry.id   AF-X6M3E7-F1
#
_cell.length_a   1.000
_cell.length_b   1.000
_cell.length_c   1.000
_cell.angle_alpha   90.00
_cell.angle_beta   90.00
_cell.angle_gamma   90.00
#
_symmetry.space_group_name_H-M   'P 1'
#
loop_
_entity.id
_entity.type
_entity.pdbx_description
1 polymer ?
#
loop_
_entity_poly.entity_id
_entity_poly.type
_entity_poly.pdbx_seq_one_letter_code
_entity_poly.pdbx_strand_id
1 'polypeptide(L)'
;RFERQYISYAGSLSPSSLEKVDIFKKYLCNRYGLFGEKNLPELFCGFNDDTIPSAILHILLQQGNCDNEDIKQDETEQLLKLFYPLRHPAKITSLVINSSSQNLDDKDQSFDTFEKVLDTAKKNYNKEMLLILTCDLEYNSFQCKWNSKCISDYMKVSHLEKDVTNFFESSMADILVLQYQHKTNDLTQFFQIKCILESAHSLHWKKSNNETPAKKKLVVLIVHNVMGQKDPFPIIFSQFKQTLFFL
;
A
#
# COMPACT_ATOMS: atom_id res chain seq x y z
N ARG A 1 21.89 3.27 23.84
CA ARG A 1 21.33 1.89 23.82
C ARG A 1 19.84 2.05 23.62
N PHE A 2 19.31 1.76 22.42
CA PHE A 2 17.87 1.76 22.22
C PHE A 2 17.31 0.40 22.65
N GLU A 3 16.22 0.41 23.41
CA GLU A 3 15.47 -0.79 23.78
C GLU A 3 14.78 -1.33 22.52
N ARG A 4 15.15 -2.54 22.09
CA ARG A 4 14.53 -3.18 20.93
C ARG A 4 13.20 -3.77 21.38
N GLN A 5 12.11 -3.13 21.00
CA GLN A 5 10.77 -3.72 21.14
C GLN A 5 10.41 -4.45 19.85
N TYR A 6 9.98 -5.71 19.97
CA TYR A 6 9.40 -6.45 18.85
C TYR A 6 7.95 -6.00 18.69
N ILE A 7 7.71 -5.14 17.70
CA ILE A 7 6.35 -4.68 17.38
C ILE A 7 5.85 -5.53 16.21
N SER A 8 4.96 -6.48 16.51
CA SER A 8 4.13 -7.15 15.51
C SER A 8 2.73 -6.55 15.58
N TYR A 9 2.09 -6.39 14.42
CA TYR A 9 0.72 -5.91 14.34
C TYR A 9 -0.25 -6.91 14.98
N ALA A 10 0.03 -8.22 14.87
CA ALA A 10 -0.72 -9.25 15.59
C ALA A 10 -0.66 -9.07 17.11
N GLY A 11 0.52 -8.72 17.66
CA GLY A 11 0.69 -8.44 19.09
C GLY A 11 -0.02 -7.18 19.59
N SER A 12 -0.44 -6.30 18.67
CA SER A 12 -1.14 -5.04 18.99
C SER A 12 -2.66 -5.18 18.95
N LEU A 13 -3.19 -6.33 18.51
CA LEU A 13 -4.62 -6.59 18.38
C LEU A 13 -5.24 -7.12 19.67
N SER A 14 -6.52 -6.78 19.89
CA SER A 14 -7.33 -7.43 20.93
C SER A 14 -7.54 -8.92 20.60
N PRO A 15 -7.84 -9.79 21.59
CA PRO A 15 -8.16 -11.19 21.34
C PRO A 15 -9.32 -11.39 20.35
N SER A 16 -10.35 -10.54 20.42
CA SER A 16 -11.47 -10.54 19.46
C SER A 16 -11.05 -10.18 18.04
N SER A 17 -10.01 -9.37 17.87
CA SER A 17 -9.47 -8.99 16.55
C SER A 17 -8.52 -10.06 15.98
N LEU A 18 -7.88 -10.85 16.85
CA LEU A 18 -7.08 -12.00 16.43
C LEU A 18 -7.96 -13.10 15.82
N GLU A 19 -9.13 -13.37 16.40
CA GLU A 19 -10.09 -14.33 15.81
C GLU A 19 -10.54 -13.89 14.40
N LYS A 20 -10.71 -12.57 14.20
CA LYS A 20 -11.03 -12.00 12.87
C LYS A 20 -9.93 -12.27 11.84
N VAL A 21 -8.66 -12.33 12.24
CA VAL A 21 -7.55 -12.65 11.33
C VAL A 21 -7.75 -14.04 10.73
N ASP A 22 -8.01 -15.04 11.56
CA ASP A 22 -8.17 -16.43 11.12
C ASP A 22 -9.45 -16.63 10.30
N ILE A 23 -10.55 -15.98 10.70
CA ILE A 23 -11.80 -15.98 9.92
C ILE A 23 -11.56 -15.38 8.54
N PHE A 24 -10.85 -14.25 8.45
CA PHE A 24 -10.60 -13.58 7.18
C PHE A 24 -9.61 -14.37 6.28
N LYS A 25 -8.60 -15.03 6.86
CA LYS A 25 -7.71 -15.95 6.12
C LYS A 25 -8.50 -17.07 5.44
N LYS A 26 -9.39 -17.71 6.20
CA LYS A 26 -10.28 -18.77 5.68
C LYS A 26 -11.22 -18.23 4.62
N TYR A 27 -11.77 -17.03 4.82
CA TYR A 27 -12.60 -16.36 3.83
C TYR A 27 -11.86 -16.15 2.51
N LEU A 28 -10.63 -15.61 2.54
CA LEU A 28 -9.81 -15.44 1.33
C LEU A 28 -9.53 -16.78 0.63
N CYS A 29 -9.17 -17.82 1.39
CA CYS A 29 -8.94 -19.15 0.82
C CYS A 29 -10.19 -19.70 0.13
N ASN A 30 -11.35 -19.61 0.78
CA ASN A 30 -12.62 -20.07 0.21
C ASN A 30 -13.02 -19.26 -1.03
N ARG A 31 -12.88 -17.93 -0.99
CA ARG A 31 -13.23 -17.05 -2.11
C ARG A 31 -12.41 -17.34 -3.36
N TYR A 32 -11.10 -17.56 -3.20
CA TYR A 32 -10.18 -17.80 -4.32
C TYR A 32 -9.93 -19.29 -4.59
N GLY A 33 -10.67 -20.20 -3.93
CA GLY A 33 -10.53 -21.64 -4.16
C GLY A 33 -9.16 -22.21 -3.79
N LEU A 34 -8.47 -21.62 -2.82
CA LEU A 34 -7.12 -22.02 -2.43
C LEU A 34 -7.16 -23.24 -1.52
N PHE A 35 -6.27 -24.21 -1.74
CA PHE A 35 -6.14 -25.44 -0.92
C PHE A 35 -5.58 -25.21 0.49
N GLY A 36 -5.42 -23.95 0.92
CA GLY A 36 -4.95 -23.59 2.25
C GLY A 36 -4.18 -22.27 2.28
N GLU A 37 -3.96 -21.76 3.49
CA GLU A 37 -3.36 -20.45 3.78
C GLU A 37 -1.93 -20.30 3.22
N LYS A 38 -1.21 -21.42 3.05
CA LYS A 38 0.13 -21.45 2.46
C LYS A 38 0.18 -20.93 1.01
N ASN A 39 -0.97 -20.87 0.33
CA ASN A 39 -1.07 -20.36 -1.03
C ASN A 39 -1.39 -18.84 -1.08
N LEU A 40 -1.70 -18.20 0.06
CA LEU A 40 -1.97 -16.76 0.10
C LEU A 40 -0.77 -15.92 -0.39
N PRO A 41 0.50 -16.25 -0.06
CA PRO A 41 1.67 -15.54 -0.61
C PRO A 41 1.82 -15.66 -2.13
N GLU A 42 1.29 -16.71 -2.75
CA GLU A 42 1.29 -16.83 -4.21
C GLU A 42 0.25 -15.92 -4.87
N LEU A 43 -0.84 -15.63 -4.17
CA LEU A 43 -1.89 -14.73 -4.64
C LEU A 43 -1.57 -13.27 -4.34
N PHE A 44 -0.96 -13.00 -3.19
CA PHE A 44 -0.63 -11.66 -2.70
C PHE A 44 0.88 -11.58 -2.47
N CYS A 45 1.61 -11.01 -3.42
CA CYS A 45 3.07 -10.90 -3.34
C CYS A 45 3.47 -10.05 -2.12
N GLY A 46 4.21 -10.62 -1.17
CA GLY A 46 4.55 -9.94 0.08
C GLY A 46 3.62 -10.23 1.26
N PHE A 47 2.62 -11.10 1.09
CA PHE A 47 1.74 -11.49 2.19
C PHE A 47 2.50 -12.23 3.29
N ASN A 48 2.28 -11.80 4.52
CA ASN A 48 2.87 -12.39 5.72
C ASN A 48 1.88 -12.35 6.90
N ASP A 49 2.34 -12.79 8.07
CA ASP A 49 1.51 -12.87 9.27
C ASP A 49 0.99 -11.51 9.78
N ASP A 50 1.65 -10.41 9.43
CA ASP A 50 1.23 -9.05 9.81
C ASP A 50 0.33 -8.37 8.75
N THR A 51 0.15 -8.97 7.56
CA THR A 51 -0.65 -8.37 6.48
C THR A 51 -2.12 -8.16 6.87
N ILE A 52 -2.79 -9.18 7.39
CA ILE A 52 -4.19 -9.05 7.83
C ILE A 52 -4.29 -8.24 9.13
N PRO A 53 -3.45 -8.48 10.16
CA PRO A 53 -3.46 -7.64 11.36
C PRO A 53 -3.30 -6.15 11.10
N SER A 54 -2.36 -5.77 10.22
CA SER A 54 -2.18 -4.37 9.83
C SER A 54 -3.38 -3.80 9.07
N ALA A 55 -4.05 -4.60 8.23
CA ALA A 55 -5.28 -4.20 7.56
C ALA A 55 -6.43 -3.92 8.54
N ILE A 56 -6.63 -4.81 9.52
CA ILE A 56 -7.64 -4.63 10.57
C ILE A 56 -7.35 -3.36 11.37
N LEU A 57 -6.09 -3.17 11.81
CA LEU A 57 -5.71 -1.98 12.56
C LEU A 57 -5.91 -0.70 11.74
N HIS A 58 -5.58 -0.73 10.45
CA HIS A 58 -5.78 0.38 9.54
C HIS A 58 -7.27 0.80 9.45
N ILE A 59 -8.18 -0.17 9.31
CA ILE A 59 -9.62 0.09 9.30
C ILE A 59 -10.09 0.66 10.64
N LEU A 60 -9.67 0.07 11.77
CA LEU A 60 -10.03 0.56 13.10
C LEU A 60 -9.58 2.02 13.32
N LEU A 61 -8.38 2.38 12.86
CA LEU A 61 -7.87 3.75 12.95
C LEU A 61 -8.64 4.73 12.06
N GLN A 62 -9.16 4.27 10.92
CA GLN A 62 -10.02 5.12 10.08
C GLN A 62 -11.40 5.32 10.71
N GLN A 63 -11.97 4.27 11.30
CA GLN A 63 -13.29 4.33 11.95
C GLN A 63 -13.26 5.19 13.22
N GLY A 64 -12.21 5.10 14.03
CA GLY A 64 -12.07 5.91 15.25
C GLY A 64 -11.91 7.41 15.02
N ASN A 65 -11.65 7.85 13.78
CA ASN A 65 -11.54 9.26 13.40
C ASN A 65 -12.83 9.82 12.75
N CYS A 66 -13.85 8.99 12.56
CA CYS A 66 -15.13 9.41 12.00
C CYS A 66 -16.22 9.42 13.08
N ASP A 67 -16.46 10.60 13.67
CA ASP A 67 -17.72 10.89 14.36
C ASP A 67 -18.83 10.98 13.30
N ASN A 68 -19.39 9.87 12.82
CA ASN A 68 -20.67 9.87 12.10
C ASN A 68 -21.26 8.45 11.98
N GLU A 69 -22.55 8.36 12.31
CA GLU A 69 -23.36 7.15 12.51
C GLU A 69 -23.72 6.39 11.21
N ASP A 70 -23.09 6.66 10.06
CA ASP A 70 -23.77 6.41 8.77
C ASP A 70 -23.22 5.33 7.84
N ILE A 71 -22.23 4.51 8.23
CA ILE A 71 -21.88 3.33 7.42
C ILE A 71 -21.51 2.14 8.30
N LYS A 72 -22.51 1.36 8.72
CA LYS A 72 -22.32 -0.07 9.06
C LYS A 72 -21.99 -0.87 7.79
N GLN A 73 -20.86 -0.57 7.15
CA GLN A 73 -20.35 -1.41 6.07
C GLN A 73 -19.82 -2.68 6.72
N ASP A 74 -20.16 -3.84 6.17
CA ASP A 74 -19.55 -5.11 6.55
C ASP A 74 -18.02 -4.97 6.60
N GLU A 75 -17.42 -5.20 7.77
CA GLU A 75 -15.98 -5.13 7.99
C GLU A 75 -15.22 -6.06 7.02
N THR A 76 -15.84 -7.19 6.65
CA THR A 76 -15.29 -8.14 5.68
C THR A 76 -15.15 -7.50 4.30
N GLU A 77 -16.16 -6.75 3.87
CA GLU A 77 -16.14 -6.04 2.59
C GLU A 77 -15.13 -4.89 2.60
N GLN A 78 -14.95 -4.20 3.74
CA GLN A 78 -13.91 -3.18 3.90
C GLN A 78 -12.51 -3.80 3.78
N LEU A 79 -12.27 -4.94 4.44
CA LEU A 79 -11.03 -5.69 4.30
C LEU A 79 -10.82 -6.13 2.85
N LEU A 80 -11.82 -6.72 2.19
CA LEU A 80 -11.67 -7.16 0.79
C LEU A 80 -11.26 -6.04 -0.15
N LYS A 81 -11.81 -4.84 0.03
CA LYS A 81 -11.43 -3.66 -0.75
C LYS A 81 -9.95 -3.30 -0.62
N LEU A 82 -9.31 -3.58 0.52
CA LEU A 82 -7.87 -3.40 0.70
C LEU A 82 -7.04 -4.46 -0.04
N PHE A 83 -7.58 -5.67 -0.21
CA PHE A 83 -6.86 -6.79 -0.83
C PHE A 83 -7.05 -6.88 -2.35
N TYR A 84 -8.17 -6.41 -2.91
CA TYR A 84 -8.40 -6.47 -4.37
C TYR A 84 -7.27 -5.90 -5.23
N PRO A 85 -6.70 -4.73 -4.91
CA PRO A 85 -5.62 -4.17 -5.71
C PRO A 85 -4.29 -4.91 -5.56
N LEU A 86 -4.16 -5.83 -4.59
CA LEU A 86 -2.90 -6.50 -4.23
C LEU A 86 -2.76 -7.90 -4.84
N ARG A 87 -3.74 -8.32 -5.64
CA ARG A 87 -3.78 -9.65 -6.25
C ARG A 87 -2.77 -9.75 -7.37
N HIS A 88 -2.10 -10.89 -7.47
CA HIS A 88 -1.22 -11.20 -8.59
C HIS A 88 -2.05 -11.58 -9.83
N PRO A 89 -2.01 -10.81 -10.94
CA PRO A 89 -2.82 -11.06 -12.13
C PRO A 89 -2.62 -12.46 -12.70
N ALA A 90 -1.36 -12.89 -12.90
CA ALA A 90 -1.08 -14.22 -13.41
C ALA A 90 -1.68 -15.34 -12.54
N LYS A 91 -1.67 -15.20 -11.21
CA LYS A 91 -2.28 -16.19 -10.31
C LYS A 91 -3.80 -16.16 -10.45
N ILE A 92 -4.44 -14.99 -10.48
CA ILE A 92 -5.88 -14.86 -10.71
C ILE A 92 -6.28 -15.50 -12.05
N THR A 93 -5.58 -15.20 -13.13
CA THR A 93 -5.82 -15.81 -14.45
C THR A 93 -5.69 -17.33 -14.39
N SER A 94 -4.66 -17.86 -13.71
CA SER A 94 -4.49 -19.31 -13.55
C SER A 94 -5.63 -19.95 -12.76
N LEU A 95 -6.16 -19.27 -11.73
CA LEU A 95 -7.29 -19.75 -10.95
C LEU A 95 -8.57 -19.75 -11.79
N VAL A 96 -8.83 -18.70 -12.56
CA VAL A 96 -9.99 -18.63 -13.46
C VAL A 96 -9.96 -19.73 -14.52
N ILE A 97 -8.80 -20.00 -15.13
CA ILE A 97 -8.66 -21.05 -16.15
C ILE A 97 -8.89 -22.44 -15.55
N ASN A 98 -8.33 -22.71 -14.36
CA ASN A 98 -8.38 -24.03 -13.73
C ASN A 98 -9.70 -24.30 -13.00
N SER A 99 -10.42 -23.26 -12.59
CA SER A 99 -11.68 -23.36 -11.86
C SER A 99 -12.85 -23.16 -12.81
N SER A 100 -13.27 -24.21 -13.50
CA SER A 100 -14.42 -24.20 -14.43
C SER A 100 -15.79 -23.85 -13.82
N SER A 101 -15.88 -23.47 -12.53
CA SER A 101 -17.14 -23.21 -11.82
C SER A 101 -17.06 -22.32 -10.56
N GLN A 102 -16.03 -21.47 -10.38
CA GLN A 102 -15.93 -20.65 -9.16
C GLN A 102 -16.57 -19.26 -9.29
N ASN A 103 -17.20 -18.81 -8.19
CA ASN A 103 -17.83 -17.49 -7.98
C ASN A 103 -16.81 -16.34 -7.94
N LEU A 104 -15.90 -16.25 -8.91
CA LEU A 104 -15.07 -15.06 -9.09
C LEU A 104 -15.91 -14.01 -9.82
N ASP A 105 -16.34 -13.00 -9.08
CA ASP A 105 -17.11 -11.86 -9.62
C ASP A 105 -16.27 -11.15 -10.72
N ASP A 106 -16.89 -10.41 -11.62
CA ASP A 106 -16.17 -9.60 -12.63
C ASP A 106 -15.24 -8.58 -11.96
N LYS A 107 -15.61 -8.11 -10.76
CA LYS A 107 -14.74 -7.29 -9.89
C LYS A 107 -13.48 -8.02 -9.45
N ASP A 108 -13.50 -9.35 -9.42
CA ASP A 108 -12.34 -10.14 -9.06
C ASP A 108 -11.31 -10.32 -10.18
N GLN A 109 -11.72 -10.00 -11.41
CA GLN A 109 -10.93 -10.24 -12.61
C GLN A 109 -10.36 -8.95 -13.22
N SER A 110 -10.85 -7.79 -12.78
CA SER A 110 -10.38 -6.48 -13.27
C SER A 110 -9.23 -5.93 -12.44
N PHE A 111 -8.28 -5.32 -13.14
CA PHE A 111 -7.16 -4.58 -12.58
C PHE A 111 -7.18 -3.15 -13.12
N ASP A 112 -6.96 -2.18 -12.25
CA ASP A 112 -6.90 -0.78 -12.66
C ASP A 112 -5.55 -0.46 -13.30
N THR A 113 -5.60 0.32 -14.38
CA THR A 113 -4.43 0.93 -14.98
C THR A 113 -3.81 1.96 -14.03
N PHE A 114 -2.51 2.21 -14.11
CA PHE A 114 -1.82 3.23 -13.31
C PHE A 114 -2.52 4.60 -13.36
N GLU A 115 -2.98 5.03 -14.53
CA GLU A 115 -3.68 6.31 -14.71
C GLU A 115 -4.99 6.38 -13.92
N LYS A 116 -5.80 5.32 -13.95
CA LYS A 116 -7.04 5.23 -13.13
C LYS A 116 -6.76 5.25 -11.63
N VAL A 117 -5.73 4.53 -11.18
CA VAL A 117 -5.30 4.54 -9.77
C VAL A 117 -4.90 5.95 -9.37
N LEU A 118 -4.08 6.61 -10.19
CA LEU A 118 -3.61 7.97 -9.94
C LEU A 118 -4.77 8.97 -9.91
N ASP A 119 -5.70 8.89 -10.86
CA ASP A 119 -6.87 9.78 -10.92
C ASP A 119 -7.82 9.59 -9.74
N THR A 120 -7.92 8.36 -9.24
CA THR A 120 -8.66 8.08 -8.00
C THR A 120 -7.94 8.67 -6.79
N ALA A 121 -6.62 8.50 -6.69
CA ALA A 121 -5.81 9.08 -5.61
C ALA A 121 -5.83 10.61 -5.63
N LYS A 122 -5.83 11.24 -6.82
CA LYS A 122 -5.99 12.69 -7.00
C LYS A 122 -7.32 13.24 -6.48
N LYS A 123 -8.36 12.41 -6.29
CA LYS A 123 -9.61 12.84 -5.66
C LYS A 123 -9.50 12.85 -4.13
N ASN A 124 -8.56 12.08 -3.56
CA ASN A 124 -8.35 11.88 -2.12
C ASN A 124 -6.96 12.33 -1.63
N TYR A 125 -6.28 13.23 -2.36
CA TYR A 125 -4.90 13.68 -2.11
C TYR A 125 -4.65 14.22 -0.69
N ASN A 126 -5.70 14.69 -0.02
CA ASN A 126 -5.65 15.21 1.33
C ASN A 126 -5.65 14.13 2.42
N LYS A 127 -6.08 12.91 2.08
CA LYS A 127 -6.27 11.81 3.00
C LYS A 127 -5.24 10.70 2.83
N GLU A 128 -4.72 10.53 1.61
CA GLU A 128 -3.95 9.34 1.25
C GLU A 128 -2.71 9.68 0.43
N MET A 129 -1.62 8.98 0.74
CA MET A 129 -0.48 8.81 -0.17
C MET A 129 -0.60 7.44 -0.85
N LEU A 130 0.02 7.28 -2.02
CA LEU A 130 -0.08 6.04 -2.79
C LEU A 130 1.22 5.23 -2.71
N LEU A 131 1.12 3.97 -2.32
CA LEU A 131 2.21 2.99 -2.38
C LEU A 131 1.89 1.98 -3.48
N ILE A 132 2.75 1.87 -4.47
CA ILE A 132 2.57 0.97 -5.60
C ILE A 132 3.65 -0.09 -5.54
N LEU A 133 3.23 -1.34 -5.41
CA LEU A 133 4.13 -2.48 -5.52
C LEU A 133 4.19 -2.90 -6.99
N THR A 134 5.39 -3.19 -7.52
CA THR A 134 5.55 -3.72 -8.88
C THR A 134 6.70 -4.72 -8.92
N CYS A 135 6.61 -5.68 -9.85
CA CYS A 135 7.64 -6.69 -10.09
C CYS A 135 8.35 -6.50 -11.43
N ASP A 136 7.98 -5.48 -12.21
CA ASP A 136 8.38 -5.38 -13.62
C ASP A 136 9.63 -4.52 -13.83
N LEU A 137 10.38 -4.91 -14.87
CA LEU A 137 11.68 -4.33 -15.21
C LEU A 137 11.57 -3.04 -16.05
N GLU A 138 10.37 -2.56 -16.36
CA GLU A 138 10.14 -1.35 -17.18
C GLU A 138 10.39 -0.03 -16.42
N TYR A 139 11.35 -0.06 -15.51
CA TYR A 139 11.83 1.04 -14.68
C TYR A 139 12.10 2.33 -15.49
N ASN A 140 12.75 2.20 -16.65
CA ASN A 140 13.16 3.34 -17.48
C ASN A 140 11.98 4.01 -18.20
N SER A 141 11.08 3.21 -18.80
CA SER A 141 9.89 3.72 -19.51
C SER A 141 8.97 4.48 -18.54
N PHE A 142 8.80 3.93 -17.35
CA PHE A 142 8.02 4.55 -16.30
C PHE A 142 8.66 5.84 -15.78
N GLN A 143 9.99 5.85 -15.60
CA GLN A 143 10.73 7.02 -15.16
C GLN A 143 10.58 8.21 -16.11
N CYS A 144 10.71 7.96 -17.42
CA CYS A 144 10.54 9.00 -18.43
C CYS A 144 9.12 9.55 -18.48
N LYS A 145 8.09 8.68 -18.41
CA LYS A 145 6.68 9.11 -18.53
C LYS A 145 6.24 9.97 -17.34
N TRP A 146 6.70 9.66 -16.13
CA TRP A 146 6.19 10.27 -14.89
C TRP A 146 7.18 11.18 -14.17
N ASN A 147 8.35 11.45 -14.76
CA ASN A 147 9.43 12.25 -14.17
C ASN A 147 9.74 11.82 -12.72
N SER A 148 9.75 10.51 -12.48
CA SER A 148 9.95 9.97 -11.14
C SER A 148 11.42 10.02 -10.73
N LYS A 149 11.68 10.16 -9.44
CA LYS A 149 13.04 10.18 -8.89
C LYS A 149 13.36 8.88 -8.18
N CYS A 150 14.59 8.41 -8.34
CA CYS A 150 15.00 7.13 -7.77
C CYS A 150 15.67 7.38 -6.42
N ILE A 151 15.26 6.61 -5.41
CA ILE A 151 15.78 6.75 -4.04
C ILE A 151 17.30 6.54 -4.01
N SER A 152 17.82 5.64 -4.85
CA SER A 152 19.24 5.37 -5.01
C SER A 152 20.06 6.59 -5.44
N ASP A 153 19.45 7.59 -6.04
CA ASP A 153 20.15 8.78 -6.55
C ASP A 153 20.46 9.77 -5.40
N TYR A 154 19.78 9.62 -4.26
CA TYR A 154 20.03 10.43 -3.07
C TYR A 154 21.22 9.88 -2.29
N MET A 155 22.37 10.53 -2.43
CA MET A 155 23.59 10.17 -1.68
C MET A 155 23.44 10.34 -0.15
N LYS A 156 22.49 11.15 0.31
CA LYS A 156 22.23 11.44 1.73
C LYS A 156 20.73 11.59 1.99
N VAL A 157 20.27 11.12 3.14
CA VAL A 157 18.87 11.26 3.58
C VAL A 157 18.43 12.73 3.60
N SER A 158 19.29 13.65 4.01
CA SER A 158 18.99 15.08 4.03
C SER A 158 18.70 15.68 2.65
N HIS A 159 19.21 15.08 1.57
CA HIS A 159 18.88 15.51 0.21
C HIS A 159 17.45 15.11 -0.16
N LEU A 160 17.01 13.92 0.26
CA LEU A 160 15.64 13.47 0.09
C LEU A 160 14.68 14.34 0.90
N GLU A 161 14.99 14.59 2.18
CA GLU A 161 14.19 15.48 3.04
C GLU A 161 14.01 16.85 2.40
N LYS A 162 15.11 17.46 1.93
CA LYS A 162 15.07 18.76 1.25
C LYS A 162 14.19 18.73 0.00
N ASP A 163 14.30 17.69 -0.83
CA ASP A 163 13.49 17.58 -2.05
C ASP A 163 12.00 17.40 -1.75
N VAL A 164 11.66 16.59 -0.73
CA VAL A 164 10.29 16.41 -0.26
C VAL A 164 9.72 17.73 0.30
N THR A 165 10.49 18.46 1.13
CA THR A 165 10.09 19.78 1.62
C THR A 165 9.84 20.76 0.47
N ASN A 166 10.78 20.84 -0.47
CA ASN A 166 10.65 21.70 -1.65
C ASN A 166 9.41 21.35 -2.47
N PHE A 167 9.06 20.07 -2.60
CA PHE A 167 7.86 19.63 -3.30
C PHE A 167 6.59 20.19 -2.64
N PHE A 168 6.45 20.07 -1.32
CA PHE A 168 5.26 20.57 -0.62
C PHE A 168 5.16 22.10 -0.63
N GLU A 169 6.28 22.82 -0.59
CA GLU A 169 6.33 24.29 -0.64
C GLU A 169 6.15 24.86 -2.05
N SER A 170 6.56 24.12 -3.07
CA SER A 170 6.52 24.56 -4.48
C SER A 170 5.10 24.81 -5.00
N SER A 171 4.95 25.73 -5.96
CA SER A 171 3.72 25.90 -6.76
C SER A 171 3.73 25.12 -8.07
N MET A 172 4.86 24.52 -8.45
CA MET A 172 5.08 24.03 -9.81
C MET A 172 4.73 22.54 -10.02
N ALA A 173 4.63 21.77 -8.94
CA ALA A 173 4.44 20.32 -9.02
C ALA A 173 3.32 19.86 -8.08
N ASP A 174 2.34 19.15 -8.62
CA ASP A 174 1.22 18.61 -7.83
C ASP A 174 1.42 17.13 -7.47
N ILE A 175 2.38 16.46 -8.10
CA ILE A 175 2.68 15.04 -7.91
C ILE A 175 4.18 14.84 -7.69
N LEU A 176 4.52 14.08 -6.65
CA LEU A 176 5.86 13.57 -6.40
C LEU A 176 5.85 12.06 -6.57
N VAL A 177 6.63 11.55 -7.53
CA VAL A 177 6.79 10.11 -7.78
C VAL A 177 8.20 9.70 -7.38
N LEU A 178 8.30 8.80 -6.40
CA LEU A 178 9.56 8.24 -5.92
C LEU A 178 9.63 6.75 -6.22
N GLN A 179 10.80 6.25 -6.63
CA GLN A 179 11.05 4.84 -6.89
C GLN A 179 12.04 4.26 -5.88
N TYR A 180 11.61 3.25 -5.13
CA TYR A 180 12.42 2.49 -4.19
C TYR A 180 12.61 1.07 -4.71
N GLN A 181 13.84 0.57 -4.71
CA GLN A 181 14.13 -0.83 -5.06
C GLN A 181 14.31 -1.64 -3.77
N HIS A 182 13.42 -2.59 -3.56
CA HIS A 182 13.55 -3.56 -2.47
C HIS A 182 14.61 -4.59 -2.83
N LYS A 183 15.58 -4.84 -1.95
CA LYS A 183 16.71 -5.75 -2.21
C LYS A 183 16.90 -6.84 -1.16
N THR A 184 16.47 -6.59 0.07
CA THR A 184 16.76 -7.44 1.23
C THR A 184 15.66 -7.31 2.28
N ASN A 185 15.67 -8.19 3.28
CA ASN A 185 14.78 -8.11 4.46
C ASN A 185 14.99 -6.86 5.33
N ASP A 186 16.05 -6.09 5.12
CA ASP A 186 16.23 -4.84 5.83
C ASP A 186 15.33 -3.74 5.26
N LEU A 187 14.27 -3.43 6.01
CA LEU A 187 13.31 -2.37 5.70
C LEU A 187 13.70 -1.02 6.30
N THR A 188 14.87 -0.89 6.92
CA THR A 188 15.30 0.36 7.60
C THR A 188 15.24 1.55 6.66
N GLN A 189 15.78 1.42 5.44
CA GLN A 189 15.76 2.49 4.45
C GLN A 189 14.31 2.84 4.04
N PHE A 190 13.47 1.81 3.80
CA PHE A 190 12.07 2.02 3.48
C PHE A 190 11.34 2.77 4.59
N PHE A 191 11.50 2.36 5.86
CA PHE A 191 10.87 3.03 6.99
C PHE A 191 11.36 4.47 7.16
N GLN A 192 12.64 4.76 6.90
CA GLN A 192 13.14 6.14 6.90
C GLN A 192 12.44 6.99 5.85
N ILE A 193 12.34 6.51 4.60
CA ILE A 193 11.65 7.19 3.51
C ILE A 193 10.18 7.41 3.87
N LYS A 194 9.52 6.35 4.33
CA LYS A 194 8.12 6.39 4.77
C LYS A 194 7.89 7.45 5.85
N CYS A 195 8.74 7.49 6.88
CA CYS A 195 8.66 8.49 7.95
C CYS A 195 8.82 9.92 7.44
N ILE A 196 9.77 10.17 6.52
CA ILE A 196 9.98 11.49 5.91
C ILE A 196 8.73 11.94 5.16
N LEU A 197 8.17 11.06 4.33
CA LEU A 197 6.99 11.36 3.53
C LEU A 197 5.75 11.60 4.39
N GLU A 198 5.47 10.71 5.36
CA GLU A 198 4.32 10.83 6.28
C GLU A 198 4.43 12.10 7.14
N SER A 199 5.62 12.42 7.64
CA SER A 199 5.85 13.63 8.45
C SER A 199 5.63 14.91 7.63
N ALA A 200 6.18 14.97 6.41
CA ALA A 200 6.05 16.12 5.53
C ALA A 200 4.60 16.33 5.07
N HIS A 201 3.90 15.23 4.70
CA HIS A 201 2.48 15.27 4.31
C HIS A 201 1.59 15.77 5.46
N SER A 202 1.78 15.23 6.67
CA SER A 202 1.04 15.67 7.85
C SER A 202 1.28 17.15 8.17
N LEU A 203 2.52 17.62 8.07
CA LEU A 203 2.86 19.02 8.33
C LEU A 203 2.20 19.96 7.30
N HIS A 204 2.22 19.58 6.02
CA HIS A 204 1.56 20.34 4.94
C HIS A 204 0.06 20.51 5.22
N TRP A 205 -0.61 19.43 5.61
CA TRP A 205 -2.05 19.47 5.86
C TRP A 205 -2.44 20.18 7.17
N LYS A 206 -1.59 20.11 8.21
CA LYS A 206 -1.79 20.89 9.44
C LYS A 206 -1.70 22.39 9.18
N LYS A 207 -0.75 22.85 8.36
CA LYS A 207 -0.58 24.27 8.01
C LYS A 207 -1.79 24.83 7.24
N SER A 208 -2.38 24.05 6.35
CA SER A 208 -3.51 24.51 5.54
C SER A 208 -4.81 24.73 6.31
N ASN A 209 -4.99 24.10 7.47
CA ASN A 209 -6.19 24.30 8.28
C ASN A 209 -6.25 25.71 8.91
N ASN A 210 -5.12 26.43 8.95
CA ASN A 210 -5.02 27.69 9.68
C ASN A 210 -5.03 28.94 8.79
N GLU A 211 -4.65 28.87 7.50
CA GLU A 211 -4.33 30.11 6.74
C GLU A 211 -4.83 30.17 5.27
N THR A 212 -4.87 29.06 4.53
CA THR A 212 -5.39 29.00 3.13
C THR A 212 -5.67 27.55 2.70
N PRO A 213 -6.57 27.28 1.73
CA PRO A 213 -6.82 25.91 1.26
C PRO A 213 -5.52 25.30 0.72
N ALA A 214 -5.13 24.15 1.28
CA ALA A 214 -3.90 23.45 0.88
C ALA A 214 -3.88 23.20 -0.62
N LYS A 215 -2.74 23.50 -1.26
CA LYS A 215 -2.48 23.05 -2.63
C LYS A 215 -2.59 21.52 -2.67
N LYS A 216 -3.20 21.01 -3.74
CA LYS A 216 -3.39 19.58 -3.95
C LYS A 216 -2.03 18.94 -4.26
N LYS A 217 -1.52 18.15 -3.33
CA LYS A 217 -0.22 17.47 -3.44
C LYS A 217 -0.43 15.98 -3.28
N LEU A 218 0.04 15.20 -4.25
CA LEU A 218 -0.02 13.74 -4.22
C LEU A 218 1.40 13.17 -4.16
N VAL A 219 1.63 12.29 -3.20
CA VAL A 219 2.87 11.51 -3.11
C VAL A 219 2.58 10.10 -3.58
N VAL A 220 3.41 9.61 -4.50
CA VAL A 220 3.40 8.25 -5.02
C VAL A 220 4.77 7.63 -4.74
N LEU A 221 4.81 6.57 -3.95
CA LEU A 221 6.00 5.76 -3.72
C LEU A 221 5.83 4.43 -4.44
N ILE A 222 6.72 4.15 -5.39
CA ILE A 222 6.74 2.90 -6.15
C ILE A 222 7.83 2.02 -5.55
N VAL A 223 7.46 0.82 -5.13
CA VAL A 223 8.36 -0.19 -4.59
C VAL A 223 8.52 -1.29 -5.63
N HIS A 224 9.74 -1.41 -6.14
CA HIS A 224 10.14 -2.46 -7.05
C HIS A 224 10.59 -3.68 -6.26
N ASN A 225 9.83 -4.76 -6.38
CA ASN A 225 10.23 -6.09 -5.97
C ASN A 225 11.06 -6.71 -7.08
N VAL A 226 12.24 -7.24 -6.73
CA VAL A 226 13.02 -8.01 -7.70
C VAL A 226 12.32 -9.36 -7.93
N MET A 227 11.94 -9.64 -9.18
CA MET A 227 11.36 -10.95 -9.57
C MET A 227 12.24 -12.10 -9.08
N GLY A 228 11.62 -13.09 -8.42
CA GLY A 228 12.32 -14.26 -7.88
C GLY A 228 13.09 -14.02 -6.57
N GLN A 229 12.99 -12.84 -5.97
CA GLN A 229 13.55 -12.59 -4.64
C GLN A 229 12.86 -13.47 -3.59
N LYS A 230 13.67 -14.13 -2.75
CA LYS A 230 13.19 -15.02 -1.68
C LYS A 230 12.26 -14.30 -0.70
N ASP A 231 12.52 -13.01 -0.49
CA ASP A 231 11.81 -12.18 0.45
C ASP A 231 11.21 -10.95 -0.25
N PRO A 232 9.97 -11.05 -0.76
CA PRO A 232 9.27 -9.91 -1.35
C PRO A 232 9.01 -8.82 -0.32
N PHE A 233 8.81 -7.58 -0.79
CA PHE A 233 8.44 -6.46 0.06
C PHE A 233 7.12 -6.77 0.79
N PRO A 234 7.06 -6.64 2.12
CA PRO A 234 5.89 -7.08 2.87
C PRO A 234 4.70 -6.13 2.70
N ILE A 235 3.51 -6.70 2.55
CA ILE A 235 2.25 -5.95 2.55
C ILE A 235 1.91 -5.60 4.00
N ILE A 236 2.08 -4.32 4.36
CA ILE A 236 1.77 -3.78 5.70
C ILE A 236 0.98 -2.49 5.56
N PHE A 237 -0.30 -2.50 5.89
CA PHE A 237 -1.18 -1.33 5.70
C PHE A 237 -0.83 -0.18 6.66
N SER A 238 -0.76 1.05 6.14
CA SER A 238 -0.44 2.27 6.89
C SER A 238 -1.18 3.49 6.29
N GLN A 239 -0.71 4.72 6.51
CA GLN A 239 -1.25 5.92 5.84
C GLN A 239 -1.11 5.90 4.31
N PHE A 240 -0.36 4.94 3.75
CA PHE A 240 -0.32 4.71 2.32
C PHE A 240 -1.45 3.76 1.91
N LYS A 241 -2.24 4.20 0.92
CA LYS A 241 -3.09 3.29 0.15
C LYS A 241 -2.20 2.41 -0.73
N GLN A 242 -2.34 1.10 -0.59
CA GLN A 242 -1.50 0.14 -1.31
C GLN A 242 -2.22 -0.39 -2.54
N THR A 243 -1.46 -0.53 -3.63
CA THR A 243 -1.90 -1.22 -4.84
C THR A 243 -0.75 -2.00 -5.42
N LEU A 244 -1.03 -3.13 -6.03
CA LEU A 244 -0.08 -3.88 -6.83
C LEU A 244 -0.33 -3.51 -8.29
N PHE A 245 0.75 -3.30 -9.03
CA PHE A 245 0.70 -2.91 -10.42
C PHE A 245 1.72 -3.74 -11.19
N PHE A 246 1.23 -4.39 -12.25
CA PHE A 246 2.07 -5.06 -13.22
C PHE A 246 1.97 -4.29 -14.55
N LEU A 247 3.11 -3.93 -15.12
CA LEU A 247 3.26 -3.28 -16.43
C LEU A 247 3.28 -4.33 -17.54
#